data_AF-A0A7S0EEQ9-F1
#
_entry.id   AF-A0A7S0EEQ9-F1
#
_cell.length_a   1.000
_cell.length_b   1.000
_cell.length_c   1.000
_cell.angle_alpha   90.00
_cell.angle_beta   90.00
_cell.angle_gamma   90.00
#
_symmetry.space_group_name_H-M   'P 1'
#
loop_
_entity.id
_entity.type
_entity.pdbx_description
1 polymer ?
#
loop_
_entity_poly.entity_id
_entity_poly.type
_entity_poly.pdbx_seq_one_letter_code
_entity_poly.pdbx_strand_id
1 'polypeptide(L)'
;IQKVVRSYHGDVSRLMDIVRYVLIFDDIVKLKRAIEVIREDPMIQVARIKNRLEHSYNSIKSGGYRDICLNIRICNDYTRKFYIDNHLCELQLVLKSFMDLRAEKGHKNYR
;
A
#
# COMPACT_ATOMS: atom_id res chain seq x y z
N ILE A 1 -6.46 13.08 -11.32
CA ILE A 1 -7.08 14.42 -11.19
C ILE A 1 -8.27 14.43 -10.22
N GLN A 2 -9.30 13.58 -10.38
CA GLN A 2 -10.49 13.61 -9.50
C GLN A 2 -10.19 13.50 -7.99
N LYS A 3 -9.25 12.63 -7.58
CA LYS A 3 -8.87 12.45 -6.16
C LYS A 3 -8.23 13.70 -5.55
N VAL A 4 -7.39 14.39 -6.31
CA VAL A 4 -6.72 15.64 -5.87
C VAL A 4 -7.76 16.73 -5.64
N VAL A 5 -8.66 16.92 -6.59
CA VAL A 5 -9.66 17.97 -6.53
C VAL A 5 -10.69 17.68 -5.44
N ARG A 6 -11.19 16.43 -5.34
CA ARG A 6 -12.25 16.05 -4.41
C ARG A 6 -11.79 15.83 -2.97
N SER A 7 -10.59 15.28 -2.77
CA SER A 7 -10.13 14.84 -1.44
C SER A 7 -9.00 15.70 -0.87
N TYR A 8 -8.26 16.40 -1.74
CA TYR A 8 -7.09 17.19 -1.35
C TYR A 8 -7.19 18.67 -1.77
N HIS A 9 -8.37 19.12 -2.25
CA HIS A 9 -8.64 20.52 -2.63
C HIS A 9 -7.62 21.12 -3.61
N GLY A 10 -7.11 20.32 -4.54
CA GLY A 10 -6.11 20.78 -5.51
C GLY A 10 -4.65 20.60 -5.06
N ASP A 11 -4.40 20.27 -3.80
CA ASP A 11 -3.05 20.03 -3.28
C ASP A 11 -2.53 18.65 -3.72
N VAL A 12 -1.74 18.66 -4.79
CA VAL A 12 -1.11 17.47 -5.37
C VAL A 12 -0.07 16.83 -4.46
N SER A 13 0.51 17.58 -3.51
CA SER A 13 1.53 17.06 -2.59
C SER A 13 0.98 16.00 -1.63
N ARG A 14 -0.34 15.95 -1.46
CA ARG A 14 -1.04 15.01 -0.58
C ARG A 14 -1.40 13.68 -1.24
N LEU A 15 -1.06 13.50 -2.53
CA LEU A 15 -1.18 12.22 -3.20
C LEU A 15 -0.12 11.25 -2.68
N MET A 16 -0.58 10.20 -2.00
CA MET A 16 0.29 9.16 -1.44
C MET A 16 0.37 7.88 -2.29
N ASP A 17 -0.36 7.86 -3.42
CA ASP A 17 -0.57 6.66 -4.23
C ASP A 17 -0.39 6.91 -5.73
N ILE A 18 0.47 7.86 -6.11
CA ILE A 18 0.91 7.98 -7.51
C ILE A 18 1.67 6.72 -7.91
N VAL A 19 2.57 6.25 -7.04
CA VAL A 19 3.23 4.95 -7.15
C VAL A 19 2.55 3.98 -6.19
N ARG A 20 1.98 2.91 -6.74
CA ARG A 20 1.38 1.81 -5.98
C ARG A 20 1.93 0.48 -6.46
N TYR A 21 2.30 -0.39 -5.54
CA TYR A 21 2.70 -1.76 -5.85
C TYR A 21 2.02 -2.77 -4.91
N VAL A 22 1.81 -3.98 -5.39
CA VAL A 22 1.19 -5.07 -4.65
C VAL A 22 2.15 -6.26 -4.60
N LEU A 23 2.48 -6.72 -3.39
CA LEU A 23 3.21 -7.95 -3.15
C LEU A 23 2.22 -9.02 -2.68
N ILE A 24 2.21 -10.15 -3.37
CA ILE A 24 1.31 -11.27 -3.07
C ILE A 24 2.14 -12.37 -2.38
N PHE A 25 1.63 -12.88 -1.27
CA PHE A 25 2.27 -13.90 -0.45
C PHE A 25 1.38 -15.13 -0.30
N ASP A 26 1.94 -16.32 -0.38
CA ASP A 26 1.16 -17.56 -0.19
C ASP A 26 0.74 -17.75 1.27
N ASP A 27 1.53 -17.24 2.22
CA ASP A 27 1.33 -17.45 3.65
C ASP A 27 1.70 -16.22 4.49
N ILE A 28 1.18 -16.20 5.72
CA ILE A 28 1.35 -15.09 6.67
C ILE A 28 2.79 -14.97 7.20
N VAL A 29 3.56 -16.06 7.20
CA VAL A 29 4.94 -16.07 7.69
C VAL A 29 5.84 -15.31 6.71
N LYS A 30 5.73 -15.58 5.41
CA LYS A 30 6.42 -14.82 4.35
C LYS A 30 6.02 -13.35 4.35
N LEU A 31 4.73 -13.06 4.54
CA LEU A 31 4.24 -11.68 4.63
C LEU A 31 4.87 -10.95 5.82
N LYS A 32 4.89 -11.59 7.00
CA LYS A 32 5.54 -11.04 8.20
C LYS A 32 7.02 -10.79 7.94
N ARG A 33 7.73 -11.74 7.33
CA ARG A 33 9.15 -11.60 7.01
C ARG A 33 9.41 -10.43 6.06
N ALA A 34 8.55 -10.21 5.08
CA ALA A 34 8.66 -9.06 4.18
C ALA A 34 8.54 -7.73 4.94
N ILE A 35 7.65 -7.63 5.94
CA ILE A 35 7.56 -6.43 6.78
C ILE A 35 8.84 -6.21 7.57
N GLU A 36 9.44 -7.27 8.12
CA GLU A 36 10.73 -7.18 8.84
C GLU A 36 11.83 -6.67 7.91
N VAL A 37 11.99 -7.27 6.72
CA VAL A 37 12.98 -6.84 5.72
C VAL A 37 12.78 -5.38 5.32
N ILE A 38 11.54 -4.95 5.07
CA ILE A 38 11.23 -3.56 4.71
C ILE A 38 11.58 -2.60 5.84
N ARG A 39 11.40 -3.01 7.10
CA ARG A 39 11.72 -2.18 8.28
C ARG A 39 13.21 -2.10 8.57
N GLU A 40 13.95 -3.15 8.23
CA GLU A 40 15.40 -3.25 8.44
C GLU A 40 16.20 -2.59 7.30
N ASP A 41 15.59 -2.37 6.14
CA ASP A 41 16.24 -1.72 4.99
C ASP A 41 16.50 -0.22 5.26
N PRO A 42 17.77 0.22 5.34
CA PRO A 42 18.11 1.62 5.62
C PRO A 42 17.73 2.59 4.50
N MET A 43 17.44 2.07 3.30
CA MET A 43 17.01 2.86 2.15
C MET A 43 15.49 3.03 2.11
N ILE A 44 14.73 2.40 3.00
CA ILE A 44 13.27 2.50 3.05
C ILE A 44 12.84 3.19 4.35
N GLN A 45 12.12 4.31 4.21
CA GLN A 45 11.46 4.96 5.33
C GLN A 45 9.97 4.60 5.35
N VAL A 46 9.52 3.91 6.39
CA VAL A 46 8.09 3.62 6.59
C VAL A 46 7.40 4.82 7.24
N ALA A 47 6.54 5.50 6.49
CA ALA A 47 5.79 6.66 6.97
C ALA A 47 4.48 6.27 7.66
N ARG A 48 3.85 5.18 7.23
CA ARG A 48 2.59 4.69 7.82
C ARG A 48 2.40 3.20 7.60
N ILE A 49 1.81 2.53 8.59
CA ILE A 49 1.32 1.15 8.48
C ILE A 49 -0.18 1.14 8.73
N LYS A 50 -0.94 0.47 7.86
CA LYS A 50 -2.35 0.16 8.04
C LYS A 50 -2.52 -1.36 8.02
N ASN A 51 -2.71 -1.95 9.20
CA ASN A 51 -3.00 -3.37 9.32
C ASN A 51 -4.51 -3.61 9.10
N ARG A 52 -4.89 -4.08 7.92
CA ARG A 52 -6.28 -4.49 7.62
C ARG A 52 -6.47 -5.99 7.74
N LEU A 53 -5.44 -6.74 8.14
CA LEU A 53 -5.57 -8.16 8.47
C LEU A 53 -6.09 -8.37 9.89
N GLU A 54 -5.99 -7.36 10.75
CA GLU A 54 -6.52 -7.43 12.12
C GLU A 54 -8.01 -7.79 12.14
N HIS A 55 -8.40 -8.72 13.02
CA HIS A 55 -9.78 -9.20 13.11
C HIS A 55 -10.78 -8.10 13.52
N SER A 56 -10.33 -7.15 14.33
CA SER A 56 -11.09 -5.98 14.78
C SER A 56 -11.29 -4.93 13.67
N TYR A 57 -10.56 -5.04 12.55
CA TYR A 57 -10.61 -4.05 11.49
C TYR A 57 -11.95 -4.10 10.75
N ASN A 58 -12.70 -2.98 10.80
CA ASN A 58 -13.92 -2.82 10.01
C ASN A 58 -13.59 -2.71 8.51
N SER A 59 -13.72 -3.82 7.79
CA SER A 59 -13.39 -3.95 6.37
C SER A 59 -14.27 -3.12 5.43
N ILE A 60 -15.44 -2.64 5.87
CA ILE A 60 -16.29 -1.74 5.07
C ILE A 60 -15.52 -0.44 4.75
N LYS A 61 -14.69 0.03 5.68
CA LYS A 61 -13.86 1.24 5.49
C LYS A 61 -12.83 1.12 4.36
N SER A 62 -12.50 -0.11 3.96
CA SER A 62 -11.58 -0.40 2.86
C SER A 62 -12.27 -1.05 1.67
N GLY A 63 -13.61 -1.05 1.58
CA GLY A 63 -14.32 -1.74 0.49
C GLY A 63 -14.12 -3.26 0.52
N GLY A 64 -13.87 -3.84 1.69
CA GLY A 64 -13.66 -5.27 1.89
C GLY A 64 -12.19 -5.72 1.80
N TYR A 65 -11.25 -4.83 1.48
CA TYR A 65 -9.84 -5.20 1.36
C TYR A 65 -9.21 -5.62 2.69
N ARG A 66 -8.56 -6.80 2.66
CA ARG A 66 -7.74 -7.36 3.74
C ARG A 66 -6.29 -7.45 3.24
N ASP A 67 -5.43 -6.61 3.79
CA ASP A 67 -4.01 -6.47 3.46
C ASP A 67 -3.27 -5.72 4.56
N ILE A 68 -1.94 -5.68 4.48
CA ILE A 68 -1.14 -4.70 5.20
C ILE A 68 -0.69 -3.65 4.19
N CYS A 69 -1.17 -2.42 4.36
CA CYS A 69 -0.87 -1.31 3.46
C CYS A 69 0.14 -0.38 4.12
N LEU A 70 1.29 -0.24 3.48
CA LEU A 70 2.40 0.60 3.91
C LEU A 70 2.45 1.84 3.01
N ASN A 71 2.68 3.00 3.62
CA ASN A 71 3.17 4.16 2.88
C ASN A 71 4.67 4.26 3.18
N ILE A 72 5.49 4.17 2.13
CA ILE A 72 6.95 4.17 2.24
C ILE A 72 7.56 5.28 1.40
N ARG A 73 8.78 5.67 1.75
CA ARG A 73 9.67 6.46 0.90
C ARG A 73 10.91 5.64 0.60
N ILE A 74 11.41 5.78 -0.62
CA ILE A 74 12.69 5.19 -1.02
C ILE A 74 13.72 6.31 -0.96
N CYS A 75 14.70 6.15 -0.08
CA CYS A 75 15.68 7.17 0.30
C CYS A 75 17.08 6.72 -0.11
N ASN A 76 17.33 6.65 -1.41
CA ASN A 76 18.62 6.26 -1.98
C ASN A 76 19.22 7.35 -2.88
N ASP A 77 20.47 7.17 -3.31
CA ASP A 77 21.19 8.16 -4.12
C ASP A 77 20.48 8.47 -5.44
N TYR A 78 19.82 7.49 -6.06
CA TYR A 78 19.02 7.70 -7.26
C TYR A 78 17.83 8.63 -6.98
N THR A 79 17.02 8.32 -5.96
CA THR A 79 15.86 9.14 -5.59
C THR A 79 16.24 10.55 -5.13
N ARG A 80 17.37 10.70 -4.42
CA ARG A 80 17.92 12.00 -4.01
C ARG A 80 18.40 12.82 -5.20
N LYS A 81 19.07 12.18 -6.17
CA LYS A 81 19.55 12.83 -7.39
C LYS A 81 18.40 13.50 -8.17
N PHE A 82 17.21 12.94 -8.11
CA PHE A 82 16.01 13.48 -8.78
C PHE A 82 15.07 14.24 -7.84
N TYR A 83 15.45 14.47 -6.58
CA TYR A 83 14.62 15.16 -5.57
C TYR A 83 13.23 14.52 -5.33
N ILE A 84 13.15 13.19 -5.46
CA ILE A 84 11.91 12.41 -5.28
C ILE A 84 11.92 11.49 -4.06
N ASP A 85 12.96 11.57 -3.22
CA ASP A 85 13.11 10.80 -1.99
C ASP A 85 12.05 11.13 -0.91
N ASN A 86 11.37 12.27 -1.03
CA ASN A 86 10.22 12.61 -0.19
C ASN A 86 8.88 12.04 -0.67
N HIS A 87 8.84 11.46 -1.88
CA HIS A 87 7.61 10.93 -2.48
C HIS A 87 7.13 9.67 -1.75
N LEU A 88 5.83 9.61 -1.45
CA LEU A 88 5.23 8.44 -0.82
C LEU A 88 4.75 7.45 -1.87
N CYS A 89 5.20 6.21 -1.71
CA CYS A 89 4.72 5.05 -2.45
C CYS A 89 3.77 4.24 -1.56
N GLU A 90 2.68 3.74 -2.13
CA GLU A 90 1.78 2.80 -1.46
C GLU A 90 2.20 1.36 -1.78
N LEU A 91 2.58 0.59 -0.78
CA LEU A 91 2.91 -0.83 -0.91
C LEU A 91 1.84 -1.66 -0.19
N GLN A 92 1.17 -2.54 -0.93
CA GLN A 92 0.14 -3.43 -0.38
C GLN A 92 0.68 -4.85 -0.29
N LEU A 93 0.67 -5.42 0.91
CA LEU A 93 1.07 -6.79 1.18
C LEU A 93 -0.20 -7.62 1.36
N VAL A 94 -0.45 -8.56 0.44
CA VAL A 94 -1.72 -9.27 0.32
C VAL A 94 -1.45 -10.78 0.38
N LEU A 95 -2.24 -11.52 1.14
CA LEU A 95 -2.22 -12.98 1.05
C LEU A 95 -2.94 -13.41 -0.23
N LYS A 96 -2.41 -14.43 -0.91
CA LYS A 96 -2.97 -14.97 -2.15
C LYS A 96 -4.45 -15.34 -2.00
N SER A 97 -4.82 -15.98 -0.88
CA SER A 97 -6.22 -16.28 -0.55
C SER A 97 -7.14 -15.05 -0.54
N PHE A 98 -6.65 -13.89 -0.07
CA PHE A 98 -7.40 -12.64 -0.13
C PHE A 98 -7.37 -11.99 -1.52
N MET A 99 -6.33 -12.21 -2.31
CA MET A 99 -6.26 -11.73 -3.69
C MET A 99 -7.24 -12.49 -4.59
N ASP A 100 -7.32 -13.81 -4.44
CA ASP A 100 -8.23 -14.67 -5.20
C ASP A 100 -9.70 -14.30 -4.92
N LEU A 101 -10.04 -14.08 -3.64
CA LEU A 101 -11.36 -13.56 -3.24
C LEU A 101 -11.70 -12.19 -3.84
N ARG A 102 -10.70 -11.32 -4.06
CA ARG A 102 -10.88 -10.02 -4.74
C ARG A 102 -11.17 -10.23 -6.23
N ALA A 103 -10.46 -11.13 -6.89
CA ALA A 103 -10.65 -11.43 -8.31
C ALA A 103 -12.03 -12.01 -8.59
N GLU A 104 -12.48 -12.97 -7.78
CA GLU A 104 -13.80 -13.61 -7.91
C GLU A 104 -14.96 -12.62 -7.70
N LYS A 105 -14.83 -11.68 -6.76
CA LYS A 105 -15.87 -10.66 -6.50
C LYS A 105 -15.74 -9.41 -7.39
N GLY A 106 -14.56 -9.13 -7.92
CA GLY A 106 -14.26 -7.93 -8.71
C GLY A 106 -14.96 -7.90 -10.07
N HIS A 107 -15.18 -9.05 -10.71
CA HIS A 107 -15.88 -9.13 -12.00
C HIS A 107 -17.40 -8.92 -11.91
N LYS A 108 -18.01 -9.00 -10.71
CA LYS A 108 -19.46 -8.76 -10.55
C LYS A 108 -19.83 -7.28 -10.40
N ASN A 109 -18.86 -6.41 -10.16
CA ASN A 109 -19.10 -4.97 -9.94
C ASN A 109 -18.73 -4.09 -11.15
N TYR A 110 -18.41 -4.70 -12.30
CA TYR A 110 -18.35 -4.04 -13.61
C TYR A 110 -19.52 -4.51 -14.48
N ARG A 111 -20.73 -4.09 -14.14
CA ARG A 111 -21.87 -4.00 -15.07
C ARG A 111 -22.71 -2.80 -14.71
#